data_AF-A0A420VW47-F1
#
_entry.id   AF-A0A420VW47-F1
#
_cell.length_a   1.000
_cell.length_b   1.000
_cell.length_c   1.000
_cell.angle_alpha   90.00
_cell.angle_beta   90.00
_cell.angle_gamma   90.00
#
_symmetry.space_group_name_H-M   'P 1'
#
loop_
_entity.id
_entity.type
_entity.pdbx_description
1 polymer ?
#
loop_
_entity_poly.entity_id
_entity_poly.type
_entity_poly.pdbx_seq_one_letter_code
_entity_poly.pdbx_strand_id
1 'polypeptide(L)'
;MIGIVGGLGPYAGLDIARKIIDETVASSDQEHLPLLLFSCPNLIPGRSAYLLDRSKENPGKAIAVILKQLELAGATIAAIPSNTAHAEPIFSVIQDEMARLGSELKLLHIVHETVRFVDENYPDSTIGVLSTAGEQAYSQYREAFMKKGFPVVEPEGAQKEKVNNAIYDKDYGIKAQPEPIANKAREDLLMAMDDLKKQGAQVIILGCAELPLAIPERDHNGMTVVDPNRILARALIQAVAPGKLKIL
;
A
#
# COMPACT_ATOMS: atom_id res chain seq x y z
N MET A 1 -10.11 17.22 6.18
CA MET A 1 -10.59 15.82 6.40
C MET A 1 -9.76 14.88 5.54
N ILE A 2 -9.48 13.66 5.99
CA ILE A 2 -8.70 12.69 5.21
C ILE A 2 -9.65 11.85 4.34
N GLY A 3 -9.36 11.72 3.04
CA GLY A 3 -10.07 10.86 2.11
C GLY A 3 -9.30 9.57 1.79
N ILE A 4 -10.00 8.45 1.65
CA ILE A 4 -9.43 7.16 1.28
C ILE A 4 -10.20 6.60 0.09
N VAL A 5 -9.48 6.31 -0.99
CA VAL A 5 -10.01 5.56 -2.13
C VAL A 5 -9.92 4.06 -1.81
N GLY A 6 -10.98 3.51 -1.24
CA GLY A 6 -11.09 2.07 -0.93
C GLY A 6 -11.48 1.21 -2.13
N GLY A 7 -11.50 -0.10 -1.94
CA GLY A 7 -11.94 -1.05 -2.99
C GLY A 7 -10.81 -1.60 -3.87
N LEU A 8 -9.54 -1.36 -3.52
CA LEU A 8 -8.36 -1.78 -4.29
C LEU A 8 -7.42 -2.82 -3.60
N GLY A 9 -7.83 -3.68 -2.68
CA GLY A 9 -9.16 -4.24 -2.44
C GLY A 9 -9.91 -3.62 -1.25
N PRO A 10 -11.13 -4.14 -0.96
CA PRO A 10 -11.98 -3.59 0.10
C PRO A 10 -11.29 -3.57 1.48
N TYR A 11 -10.64 -4.67 1.86
CA TYR A 11 -9.99 -4.79 3.16
C TYR A 11 -8.76 -3.88 3.32
N ALA A 12 -8.02 -3.59 2.24
CA ALA A 12 -6.93 -2.63 2.29
C ALA A 12 -7.42 -1.20 2.64
N GLY A 13 -8.63 -0.85 2.19
CA GLY A 13 -9.29 0.40 2.57
C GLY A 13 -9.70 0.46 4.04
N LEU A 14 -10.24 -0.65 4.57
CA LEU A 14 -10.56 -0.77 5.99
C LEU A 14 -9.31 -0.74 6.86
N ASP A 15 -8.26 -1.43 6.42
CA ASP A 15 -6.98 -1.54 7.11
C ASP A 15 -6.30 -0.17 7.30
N ILE A 16 -6.19 0.65 6.24
CA ILE A 16 -5.62 1.99 6.40
C ILE A 16 -6.51 2.90 7.25
N ALA A 17 -7.84 2.79 7.15
CA ALA A 17 -8.76 3.56 7.99
C ALA A 17 -8.56 3.23 9.47
N ARG A 18 -8.45 1.93 9.80
CA ARG A 18 -8.09 1.45 11.14
C ARG A 18 -6.73 1.97 11.57
N LYS A 19 -5.71 1.92 10.72
CA LYS A 19 -4.36 2.42 11.05
C LYS A 19 -4.34 3.92 11.32
N ILE A 20 -5.15 4.72 10.63
CA ILE A 20 -5.26 6.15 10.95
C ILE A 20 -5.84 6.33 12.36
N ILE A 21 -6.87 5.57 12.73
CA ILE A 21 -7.45 5.58 14.07
C ILE A 21 -6.41 5.14 15.11
N ASP A 22 -5.74 4.01 14.86
CA ASP A 22 -4.77 3.39 15.77
C ASP A 22 -3.50 4.25 15.95
N GLU A 23 -3.09 5.01 14.94
CA GLU A 23 -1.90 5.88 14.98
C GLU A 23 -2.23 7.32 15.44
N THR A 24 -3.51 7.64 15.69
CA THR A 24 -3.97 8.93 16.21
C THR A 24 -3.96 8.95 17.74
N VAL A 25 -3.38 9.99 18.34
CA VAL A 25 -3.49 10.31 19.78
C VAL A 25 -4.89 10.85 20.05
N ALA A 26 -5.71 10.03 20.70
CA ALA A 26 -7.07 10.38 21.11
C ALA A 26 -7.42 9.66 22.42
N SER A 27 -8.16 10.35 23.29
CA SER A 27 -8.68 9.82 24.56
C SER A 27 -10.21 9.67 24.57
N SER A 28 -10.88 10.07 23.49
CA SER A 28 -12.32 10.00 23.28
C SER A 28 -12.64 9.93 21.79
N ASP A 29 -13.86 9.52 21.44
CA ASP A 29 -14.33 9.44 20.05
C ASP A 29 -14.18 10.78 19.31
N GLN A 30 -14.48 11.90 19.99
CA GLN A 30 -14.45 13.24 19.41
C GLN A 30 -13.04 13.74 19.09
N GLU A 31 -12.01 13.09 19.66
CA GLU A 31 -10.61 13.47 19.46
C GLU A 31 -9.97 12.81 18.24
N HIS A 32 -10.63 11.82 17.63
CA HIS A 32 -10.16 11.17 16.41
C HIS A 32 -10.28 12.11 15.20
N LEU A 33 -9.42 11.87 14.19
CA LEU A 33 -9.45 12.65 12.96
C LEU A 33 -10.65 12.26 12.08
N PRO A 34 -11.32 13.22 11.43
CA PRO A 34 -12.43 12.92 10.54
C PRO A 34 -11.92 12.27 9.24
N LEU A 35 -12.54 11.14 8.87
CA LEU A 35 -12.18 10.30 7.73
C LEU A 35 -13.37 10.11 6.78
N LEU A 36 -13.10 10.08 5.48
CA LEU A 36 -14.00 9.58 4.45
C LEU A 36 -13.38 8.36 3.79
N LEU A 37 -14.13 7.27 3.73
CA LEU A 37 -13.74 6.06 3.00
C LEU A 37 -14.77 5.78 1.91
N PHE A 38 -14.40 5.96 0.66
CA PHE A 38 -15.22 5.57 -0.49
C PHE A 38 -14.68 4.25 -1.05
N SER A 39 -15.37 3.15 -0.75
CA SER A 39 -15.00 1.81 -1.21
C SER A 39 -15.88 1.37 -2.38
N CYS A 40 -15.36 1.53 -3.60
CA CYS A 40 -16.10 1.26 -4.84
C CYS A 40 -15.39 0.21 -5.72
N PRO A 41 -15.23 -1.04 -5.26
CA PRO A 41 -14.45 -2.05 -5.98
C PRO A 41 -14.98 -2.37 -7.38
N ASN A 42 -16.30 -2.23 -7.59
CA ASN A 42 -16.94 -2.48 -8.88
C ASN A 42 -16.68 -1.40 -9.93
N LEU A 43 -16.22 -0.20 -9.54
CA LEU A 43 -15.96 0.91 -10.45
C LEU A 43 -14.51 0.93 -10.96
N ILE A 44 -13.59 0.21 -10.30
CA ILE A 44 -12.16 0.31 -10.54
C ILE A 44 -11.64 -0.96 -11.22
N PRO A 45 -11.24 -0.89 -12.49
CA PRO A 45 -10.60 -2.00 -13.20
C PRO A 45 -9.40 -2.59 -12.45
N GLY A 46 -9.06 -3.84 -12.75
CA GLY A 46 -7.92 -4.52 -12.15
C GLY A 46 -6.59 -3.87 -12.53
N ARG A 47 -5.84 -3.33 -11.56
CA ARG A 47 -4.56 -2.64 -11.79
C ARG A 47 -3.52 -3.56 -12.42
N SER A 48 -3.28 -4.73 -11.83
CA SER A 48 -2.34 -5.70 -12.38
C SER A 48 -2.81 -6.24 -13.73
N ALA A 49 -4.11 -6.29 -14.00
CA ALA A 49 -4.62 -6.69 -15.31
C ALA A 49 -4.30 -5.63 -16.37
N TYR A 50 -4.46 -4.33 -16.05
CA TYR A 50 -4.06 -3.24 -16.94
C TYR A 50 -2.55 -3.21 -17.19
N LEU A 51 -1.75 -3.24 -16.11
CA LEU A 51 -0.29 -3.18 -16.17
C LEU A 51 0.34 -4.37 -16.92
N LEU A 52 -0.31 -5.54 -16.92
CA LEU A 52 0.16 -6.74 -17.63
C LEU A 52 -0.50 -6.92 -19.01
N ASP A 53 -1.13 -5.86 -19.55
CA ASP A 53 -1.85 -5.84 -20.83
C ASP A 53 -2.96 -6.91 -20.98
N ARG A 54 -3.54 -7.34 -19.85
CA ARG A 54 -4.70 -8.25 -19.79
C ARG A 54 -6.03 -7.50 -19.82
N SER A 55 -6.00 -6.18 -19.66
CA SER A 55 -7.13 -5.26 -19.81
C SER A 55 -6.66 -3.96 -20.45
N LYS A 56 -7.48 -3.37 -21.31
CA LYS A 56 -7.19 -2.06 -21.94
C LYS A 56 -7.72 -0.88 -21.12
N GLU A 57 -8.53 -1.14 -20.10
CA GLU A 57 -9.16 -0.09 -19.30
C GLU A 57 -8.21 0.38 -18.19
N ASN A 58 -7.74 1.63 -18.28
CA ASN A 58 -6.87 2.22 -17.28
C ASN A 58 -7.69 2.60 -16.01
N PRO A 59 -7.36 2.05 -14.83
CA PRO A 59 -8.11 2.31 -13.60
C PRO A 59 -7.95 3.74 -13.06
N GLY A 60 -6.95 4.49 -13.52
CA GLY A 60 -6.67 5.84 -13.06
C GLY A 60 -7.83 6.80 -13.26
N LYS A 61 -8.62 6.62 -14.34
CA LYS A 61 -9.81 7.43 -14.61
C LYS A 61 -10.88 7.26 -13.53
N ALA A 62 -11.21 6.02 -13.18
CA ALA A 62 -12.19 5.73 -12.14
C ALA A 62 -11.71 6.21 -10.76
N ILE A 63 -10.41 6.02 -10.47
CA ILE A 63 -9.79 6.49 -9.23
C ILE A 63 -9.89 8.02 -9.11
N ALA A 64 -9.59 8.77 -10.19
CA ALA A 64 -9.69 10.23 -10.20
C ALA A 64 -11.12 10.73 -9.95
N VAL A 65 -12.13 10.05 -10.50
CA VAL A 65 -13.54 10.36 -10.21
C VAL A 65 -13.86 10.18 -8.72
N ILE A 66 -13.42 9.07 -8.11
CA ILE A 66 -13.64 8.82 -6.68
C ILE A 66 -12.89 9.85 -5.81
N LEU A 67 -11.66 10.20 -6.17
CA LEU A 67 -10.91 11.27 -5.51
C LEU A 67 -11.65 12.61 -5.58
N LYS A 68 -12.20 12.98 -6.74
CA LYS A 68 -13.00 14.20 -6.87
C LYS A 68 -14.26 14.16 -6.01
N GLN A 69 -14.91 13.01 -5.89
CA GLN A 69 -16.05 12.85 -4.99
C GLN A 69 -15.67 12.99 -3.52
N LEU A 70 -14.51 12.45 -3.10
CA LEU A 70 -13.96 12.65 -1.76
C LEU A 70 -13.68 14.14 -1.49
N GLU A 71 -13.10 14.85 -2.46
CA GLU A 71 -12.88 16.30 -2.37
C GLU A 71 -14.20 17.06 -2.19
N LEU A 72 -15.21 16.77 -3.02
CA LEU A 72 -16.54 17.38 -2.91
C LEU A 72 -17.24 17.07 -1.57
N ALA A 73 -16.93 15.92 -0.95
CA ALA A 73 -17.40 15.56 0.37
C ALA A 73 -16.58 16.19 1.52
N GLY A 74 -15.54 16.97 1.20
CA GLY A 74 -14.75 17.75 2.18
C GLY A 74 -13.36 17.21 2.49
N ALA A 75 -12.89 16.16 1.78
CA ALA A 75 -11.49 15.74 1.89
C ALA A 75 -10.54 16.83 1.38
N THR A 76 -9.47 17.08 2.12
CA THR A 76 -8.41 18.06 1.76
C THR A 76 -7.08 17.37 1.44
N ILE A 77 -6.95 16.12 1.87
CA ILE A 77 -5.85 15.22 1.55
C ILE A 77 -6.42 13.82 1.33
N ALA A 78 -5.82 13.03 0.46
CA ALA A 78 -6.25 11.67 0.20
C ALA A 78 -5.12 10.66 0.02
N ALA A 79 -5.50 9.39 0.13
CA ALA A 79 -4.64 8.24 -0.08
C ALA A 79 -5.35 7.15 -0.89
N ILE A 80 -4.53 6.38 -1.62
CA ILE A 80 -4.95 5.17 -2.33
C ILE A 80 -4.18 3.99 -1.71
N PRO A 81 -4.77 3.17 -0.82
CA PRO A 81 -4.10 2.00 -0.22
C PRO A 81 -3.93 0.85 -1.23
N SER A 82 -3.12 1.09 -2.26
CA SER A 82 -2.78 0.13 -3.31
C SER A 82 -1.46 0.55 -3.98
N ASN A 83 -0.38 -0.19 -3.71
CA ASN A 83 0.93 0.04 -4.34
C ASN A 83 0.85 -0.04 -5.86
N THR A 84 0.10 -1.00 -6.41
CA THR A 84 -0.08 -1.14 -7.87
C THR A 84 -0.76 0.07 -8.54
N ALA A 85 -1.58 0.83 -7.81
CA ALA A 85 -2.26 2.01 -8.37
C ALA A 85 -1.32 3.21 -8.54
N HIS A 86 -0.14 3.14 -7.94
CA HIS A 86 0.90 4.17 -8.01
C HIS A 86 1.92 3.93 -9.12
N ALA A 87 1.75 2.85 -9.91
CA ALA A 87 2.61 2.63 -11.06
C ALA A 87 2.39 3.75 -12.07
N GLU A 88 3.47 4.27 -12.66
CA GLU A 88 3.46 5.46 -13.50
C GLU A 88 2.36 5.46 -14.59
N PRO A 89 2.10 4.35 -15.33
CA PRO A 89 1.02 4.34 -16.33
C PRO A 89 -0.40 4.55 -15.78
N ILE A 90 -0.61 4.30 -14.49
CA ILE A 90 -1.88 4.55 -13.80
C ILE A 90 -1.85 5.91 -13.10
N PHE A 91 -0.77 6.19 -12.38
CA PHE A 91 -0.68 7.38 -11.52
C PHE A 91 -0.66 8.68 -12.33
N SER A 92 0.05 8.71 -13.46
CA SER A 92 0.01 9.85 -14.40
C SER A 92 -1.42 10.16 -14.86
N VAL A 93 -2.21 9.13 -15.20
CA VAL A 93 -3.62 9.29 -15.58
C VAL A 93 -4.47 9.81 -14.42
N ILE A 94 -4.20 9.38 -13.19
CA ILE A 94 -4.86 9.96 -12.00
C ILE A 94 -4.56 11.46 -11.91
N GLN A 95 -3.30 11.85 -12.05
CA GLN A 95 -2.87 13.25 -11.95
C GLN A 95 -3.48 14.11 -13.07
N ASP A 96 -3.43 13.64 -14.32
CA ASP A 96 -3.99 14.35 -15.47
C ASP A 96 -5.51 14.55 -15.34
N GLU A 97 -6.24 13.51 -14.92
CA GLU A 97 -7.69 13.61 -14.71
C GLU A 97 -8.05 14.51 -13.52
N MET A 98 -7.29 14.47 -12.43
CA MET A 98 -7.48 15.37 -11.28
C MET A 98 -7.25 16.83 -11.67
N ALA A 99 -6.20 17.11 -12.45
CA ALA A 99 -5.94 18.44 -13.00
C ALA A 99 -7.07 18.90 -13.94
N ARG A 100 -7.54 18.01 -14.84
CA ARG A 100 -8.67 18.29 -15.73
C ARG A 100 -9.97 18.59 -14.99
N LEU A 101 -10.17 17.96 -13.83
CA LEU A 101 -11.33 18.18 -12.95
C LEU A 101 -11.17 19.40 -12.02
N GLY A 102 -10.07 20.15 -12.13
CA GLY A 102 -9.77 21.30 -11.27
C GLY A 102 -9.76 20.91 -9.80
N SER A 103 -9.11 19.78 -9.47
CA SER A 103 -9.00 19.31 -8.09
C SER A 103 -7.77 19.90 -7.41
N GLU A 104 -7.96 20.39 -6.19
CA GLU A 104 -6.92 20.90 -5.28
C GLU A 104 -6.59 19.86 -4.20
N LEU A 105 -7.18 18.65 -4.28
CA LEU A 105 -6.99 17.58 -3.32
C LEU A 105 -5.53 17.11 -3.30
N LYS A 106 -4.87 17.26 -2.15
CA LYS A 106 -3.51 16.74 -1.98
C LYS A 106 -3.54 15.21 -1.97
N LEU A 107 -2.88 14.57 -2.92
CA LEU A 107 -2.76 13.11 -2.98
C LEU A 107 -1.38 12.67 -2.49
N LEU A 108 -1.31 11.81 -1.46
CA LEU A 108 -0.05 11.22 -1.02
C LEU A 108 0.29 9.95 -1.81
N HIS A 109 1.58 9.76 -2.08
CA HIS A 109 2.07 8.65 -2.90
C HIS A 109 2.69 7.55 -2.03
N ILE A 110 2.02 6.40 -1.91
CA ILE A 110 2.39 5.34 -0.94
C ILE A 110 3.85 4.88 -1.01
N VAL A 111 4.39 4.71 -2.23
CA VAL A 111 5.79 4.30 -2.43
C VAL A 111 6.76 5.38 -1.95
N HIS A 112 6.56 6.65 -2.31
CA HIS A 112 7.42 7.75 -1.89
C HIS A 112 7.42 7.95 -0.38
N GLU A 113 6.25 7.86 0.26
CA GLU A 113 6.12 7.95 1.71
C GLU A 113 6.86 6.81 2.41
N THR A 114 6.76 5.59 1.87
CA THR A 114 7.46 4.40 2.40
C THR A 114 8.97 4.49 2.22
N VAL A 115 9.44 4.90 1.05
CA VAL A 115 10.88 5.07 0.77
C VAL A 115 11.46 6.14 1.69
N ARG A 116 10.78 7.28 1.85
CA ARG A 116 11.23 8.34 2.76
C ARG A 116 11.32 7.85 4.21
N PHE A 117 10.33 7.10 4.68
CA PHE A 117 10.37 6.53 6.02
C PHE A 117 11.58 5.60 6.23
N VAL A 118 11.86 4.72 5.26
CA VAL A 118 13.00 3.82 5.35
C VAL A 118 14.33 4.57 5.28
N ASP A 119 14.45 5.56 4.39
CA ASP A 119 15.61 6.44 4.25
C ASP A 119 15.96 7.14 5.58
N GLU A 120 14.95 7.60 6.30
CA GLU A 120 15.12 8.32 7.58
C GLU A 120 15.41 7.41 8.78
N ASN A 121 14.90 6.18 8.79
CA ASN A 121 14.88 5.33 10.00
C ASN A 121 15.79 4.10 9.91
N TYR A 122 16.11 3.64 8.71
CA TYR A 122 16.91 2.45 8.47
C TYR A 122 17.96 2.68 7.38
N PRO A 123 18.82 3.72 7.53
CA PRO A 123 19.89 3.97 6.56
C PRO A 123 20.78 2.74 6.42
N ASP A 124 21.38 2.56 5.25
CA ASP A 124 22.33 1.49 4.92
C ASP A 124 21.79 0.04 4.99
N SER A 125 20.46 -0.13 5.07
CA SER A 125 19.84 -1.46 5.11
C SER A 125 19.71 -2.11 3.72
N THR A 126 19.77 -3.44 3.64
CA THR A 126 19.29 -4.17 2.46
C THR A 126 17.78 -4.36 2.56
N ILE A 127 17.06 -3.97 1.50
CA ILE A 127 15.60 -3.94 1.45
C ILE A 127 15.07 -5.17 0.71
N GLY A 128 14.31 -6.00 1.40
CA GLY A 128 13.50 -7.06 0.79
C GLY A 128 12.11 -6.54 0.43
N VAL A 129 11.62 -6.81 -0.78
CA VAL A 129 10.27 -6.36 -1.20
C VAL A 129 9.37 -7.56 -1.50
N LEU A 130 8.29 -7.70 -0.73
CA LEU A 130 7.21 -8.65 -1.02
C LEU A 130 6.09 -7.93 -1.75
N SER A 131 5.86 -8.24 -3.02
CA SER A 131 4.88 -7.51 -3.82
C SER A 131 4.20 -8.37 -4.87
N THR A 132 3.17 -7.80 -5.50
CA THR A 132 2.42 -8.44 -6.59
C THR A 132 3.25 -8.47 -7.88
N ALA A 133 2.93 -9.39 -8.80
CA ALA A 133 3.54 -9.40 -10.13
C ALA A 133 3.38 -8.06 -10.89
N GLY A 134 2.26 -7.35 -10.70
CA GLY A 134 2.04 -6.04 -11.33
C GLY A 134 2.89 -4.93 -10.73
N GLU A 135 3.25 -5.01 -9.45
CA GLU A 135 4.19 -4.08 -8.83
C GLU A 135 5.61 -4.35 -9.34
N GLN A 136 6.04 -5.62 -9.35
CA GLN A 136 7.37 -6.02 -9.85
C GLN A 136 7.56 -5.68 -11.33
N ALA A 137 6.52 -5.83 -12.16
CA ALA A 137 6.57 -5.50 -13.58
C ALA A 137 6.95 -4.04 -13.86
N TYR A 138 6.68 -3.14 -12.91
CA TYR A 138 7.02 -1.72 -12.99
C TYR A 138 8.07 -1.32 -11.95
N SER A 139 8.60 -2.28 -11.19
CA SER A 139 9.74 -2.11 -10.26
C SER A 139 9.63 -0.88 -9.37
N GLN A 140 8.43 -0.54 -8.89
CA GLN A 140 8.17 0.76 -8.26
C GLN A 140 9.00 0.94 -6.99
N TYR A 141 8.98 -0.06 -6.10
CA TYR A 141 9.81 -0.03 -4.90
C TYR A 141 11.28 -0.21 -5.24
N ARG A 142 11.61 -1.19 -6.10
CA ARG A 142 13.00 -1.48 -6.48
C ARG A 142 13.71 -0.24 -7.03
N GLU A 143 13.14 0.41 -8.03
CA GLU A 143 13.73 1.62 -8.62
C GLU A 143 13.81 2.77 -7.62
N ALA A 144 12.75 2.99 -6.82
CA ALA A 144 12.72 4.09 -5.86
C ALA A 144 13.78 3.93 -4.76
N PHE A 145 14.00 2.71 -4.27
CA PHE A 145 15.05 2.40 -3.30
C PHE A 145 16.46 2.43 -3.92
N MET A 146 16.64 1.87 -5.11
CA MET A 146 17.94 1.91 -5.80
C MET A 146 18.38 3.34 -6.12
N LYS A 147 17.45 4.24 -6.49
CA LYS A 147 17.73 5.68 -6.68
C LYS A 147 18.22 6.37 -5.40
N LYS A 148 17.89 5.81 -4.23
CA LYS A 148 18.33 6.27 -2.91
C LYS A 148 19.60 5.55 -2.42
N GLY A 149 20.15 4.61 -3.19
CA GLY A 149 21.37 3.88 -2.85
C GLY A 149 21.16 2.60 -2.04
N PHE A 150 19.92 2.17 -1.84
CA PHE A 150 19.62 0.94 -1.09
C PHE A 150 19.81 -0.31 -1.98
N PRO A 151 20.51 -1.36 -1.50
CA PRO A 151 20.44 -2.68 -2.09
C PRO A 151 19.02 -3.25 -1.97
N VAL A 152 18.51 -3.86 -3.03
CA VAL A 152 17.15 -4.44 -3.07
C VAL A 152 17.18 -5.91 -3.47
N VAL A 153 16.49 -6.74 -2.70
CA VAL A 153 16.26 -8.18 -2.97
C VAL A 153 14.76 -8.47 -3.05
N GLU A 154 14.37 -9.36 -3.95
CA GLU A 154 12.96 -9.68 -4.25
C GLU A 154 12.80 -11.20 -4.39
N PRO A 155 11.60 -11.75 -4.11
CA PRO A 155 11.35 -13.17 -4.32
C PRO A 155 11.51 -13.53 -5.79
N GLU A 156 12.24 -14.61 -6.06
CA GLU A 156 12.44 -15.18 -7.40
C GLU A 156 11.90 -16.62 -7.47
N GLY A 157 11.77 -17.14 -8.70
CA GLY A 157 11.35 -18.53 -8.97
C GLY A 157 10.09 -18.94 -8.20
N ALA A 158 10.17 -20.07 -7.48
CA ALA A 158 9.05 -20.61 -6.72
C ALA A 158 8.56 -19.69 -5.59
N GLN A 159 9.43 -18.85 -5.00
CA GLN A 159 9.01 -17.93 -3.94
C GLN A 159 8.14 -16.80 -4.50
N LYS A 160 8.48 -16.31 -5.70
CA LYS A 160 7.65 -15.33 -6.42
C LYS A 160 6.24 -15.85 -6.67
N GLU A 161 6.12 -17.11 -7.10
CA GLU A 161 4.82 -17.75 -7.34
C GLU A 161 4.02 -17.92 -6.05
N LYS A 162 4.67 -18.34 -4.96
CA LYS A 162 4.06 -18.45 -3.63
C LYS A 162 3.49 -17.12 -3.15
N VAL A 163 4.26 -16.04 -3.23
CA VAL A 163 3.78 -14.69 -2.86
C VAL A 163 2.59 -14.28 -3.72
N ASN A 164 2.66 -14.50 -5.03
CA ASN A 164 1.55 -14.16 -5.93
C ASN A 164 0.26 -14.95 -5.57
N ASN A 165 0.38 -16.25 -5.29
CA ASN A 165 -0.77 -17.07 -4.94
C ASN A 165 -1.33 -16.74 -3.56
N ALA A 166 -0.46 -16.48 -2.57
CA ALA A 166 -0.90 -16.00 -1.26
C ALA A 166 -1.74 -14.71 -1.37
N ILE A 167 -1.52 -13.88 -2.39
CA ILE A 167 -2.31 -12.67 -2.63
C ILE A 167 -3.58 -12.95 -3.45
N TYR A 168 -3.49 -13.72 -4.54
CA TYR A 168 -4.51 -13.78 -5.60
C TYR A 168 -5.19 -15.14 -5.80
N ASP A 169 -4.72 -16.21 -5.18
CA ASP A 169 -5.34 -17.52 -5.35
C ASP A 169 -6.83 -17.45 -4.98
N LYS A 170 -7.69 -18.06 -5.80
CA LYS A 170 -9.14 -17.99 -5.64
C LYS A 170 -9.65 -18.73 -4.40
N ASP A 171 -8.90 -19.73 -3.95
CA ASP A 171 -9.31 -20.68 -2.90
C ASP A 171 -8.67 -20.35 -1.55
N TYR A 172 -7.54 -19.64 -1.52
CA TYR A 172 -6.87 -19.26 -0.26
C TYR A 172 -6.17 -17.90 -0.27
N GLY A 173 -6.14 -17.19 -1.40
CA GLY A 173 -5.45 -15.92 -1.51
C GLY A 173 -6.17 -14.82 -0.73
N ILE A 174 -5.40 -13.92 -0.11
CA ILE A 174 -5.92 -12.90 0.81
C ILE A 174 -6.97 -11.99 0.15
N LYS A 175 -6.87 -11.71 -1.16
CA LYS A 175 -7.88 -10.90 -1.87
C LYS A 175 -9.21 -11.63 -2.09
N ALA A 176 -9.19 -12.96 -2.14
CA ALA A 176 -10.39 -13.78 -2.29
C ALA A 176 -10.99 -14.17 -0.93
N GLN A 177 -10.13 -14.49 0.05
CA GLN A 177 -10.49 -14.90 1.41
C GLN A 177 -9.70 -14.08 2.44
N PRO A 178 -10.13 -12.82 2.71
CA PRO A 178 -9.40 -11.91 3.59
C PRO A 178 -9.60 -12.19 5.09
N GLU A 179 -10.63 -12.94 5.48
CA GLU A 179 -10.92 -13.28 6.88
C GLU A 179 -11.71 -14.61 6.96
N PRO A 180 -11.22 -15.63 7.70
CA PRO A 180 -9.88 -15.70 8.28
C PRO A 180 -8.79 -15.85 7.22
N ILE A 181 -7.59 -15.36 7.51
CA ILE A 181 -6.43 -15.59 6.65
C ILE A 181 -6.11 -17.09 6.61
N ALA A 182 -6.07 -17.66 5.41
CA ALA A 182 -5.71 -19.06 5.24
C ALA A 182 -4.27 -19.31 5.71
N ASN A 183 -4.06 -20.35 6.53
CA ASN A 183 -2.73 -20.74 7.03
C ASN A 183 -1.71 -20.87 5.89
N LYS A 184 -2.13 -21.46 4.76
CA LYS A 184 -1.30 -21.61 3.58
C LYS A 184 -0.79 -20.26 3.03
N ALA A 185 -1.65 -19.25 2.92
CA ALA A 185 -1.24 -17.94 2.42
C ALA A 185 -0.17 -17.33 3.34
N ARG A 186 -0.39 -17.40 4.66
CA ARG A 186 0.57 -16.89 5.64
C ARG A 186 1.90 -17.65 5.63
N GLU A 187 1.85 -18.98 5.61
CA GLU A 187 3.05 -19.83 5.54
C GLU A 187 3.88 -19.55 4.28
N ASP A 188 3.23 -19.43 3.11
CA ASP A 188 3.91 -19.11 1.85
C ASP A 188 4.60 -17.74 1.90
N LEU A 189 3.99 -16.74 2.55
CA LEU A 189 4.61 -15.42 2.77
C LEU A 189 5.80 -15.49 3.74
N LEU A 190 5.68 -16.19 4.86
CA LEU A 190 6.77 -16.33 5.83
C LEU A 190 7.98 -17.05 5.20
N MET A 191 7.74 -18.08 4.39
CA MET A 191 8.82 -18.76 3.65
C MET A 191 9.53 -17.81 2.68
N ALA A 192 8.80 -16.92 2.01
CA ALA A 192 9.39 -15.91 1.14
C ALA A 192 10.20 -14.87 1.94
N MET A 193 9.73 -14.45 3.13
CA MET A 193 10.49 -13.56 4.03
C MET A 193 11.79 -14.23 4.49
N ASP A 194 11.75 -15.50 4.88
CA ASP A 194 12.95 -16.24 5.30
C ASP A 194 13.96 -16.41 4.16
N ASP A 195 13.48 -16.55 2.92
CA ASP A 195 14.33 -16.58 1.73
C ASP A 195 15.02 -15.21 1.50
N LEU A 196 14.27 -14.11 1.55
CA LEU A 196 14.82 -12.76 1.46
C LEU A 196 15.85 -12.47 2.55
N LYS A 197 15.62 -12.98 3.77
CA LYS A 197 16.60 -12.88 4.86
C LYS A 197 17.93 -13.56 4.50
N LYS A 198 17.90 -14.75 3.89
CA LYS A 198 19.12 -15.45 3.43
C LYS A 198 19.84 -14.68 2.33
N GLN A 199 19.11 -13.88 1.55
CA GLN A 199 19.67 -12.97 0.56
C GLN A 199 20.21 -11.67 1.18
N GLY A 200 20.10 -11.49 2.50
CA GLY A 200 20.68 -10.37 3.23
C GLY A 200 19.68 -9.27 3.60
N ALA A 201 18.37 -9.43 3.36
CA ALA A 201 17.39 -8.44 3.74
C ALA A 201 17.41 -8.16 5.26
N GLN A 202 17.38 -6.88 5.61
CA GLN A 202 17.30 -6.36 6.99
C GLN A 202 15.96 -5.67 7.23
N VAL A 203 15.36 -5.12 6.17
CA VAL A 203 14.03 -4.50 6.18
C VAL A 203 13.18 -5.18 5.12
N ILE A 204 11.97 -5.62 5.47
CA ILE A 204 10.97 -6.17 4.54
C ILE A 204 9.87 -5.15 4.30
N ILE A 205 9.63 -4.81 3.03
CA ILE A 205 8.49 -3.99 2.60
C ILE A 205 7.34 -4.91 2.20
N LEU A 206 6.19 -4.69 2.85
CA LEU A 206 4.92 -5.33 2.47
C LEU A 206 4.30 -4.59 1.27
N GLY A 207 4.92 -4.71 0.10
CA GLY A 207 4.58 -4.07 -1.17
C GLY A 207 3.22 -4.42 -1.79
N CYS A 208 2.29 -5.03 -1.04
CA CYS A 208 0.87 -5.12 -1.36
C CYS A 208 0.04 -4.83 -0.11
N ALA A 209 -0.97 -3.97 -0.23
CA ALA A 209 -1.75 -3.45 0.90
C ALA A 209 -2.56 -4.51 1.68
N GLU A 210 -2.72 -5.71 1.11
CA GLU A 210 -3.32 -6.86 1.78
C GLU A 210 -2.34 -7.70 2.60
N LEU A 211 -1.02 -7.62 2.36
CA LEU A 211 -0.03 -8.42 3.10
C LEU A 211 -0.03 -8.16 4.61
N PRO A 212 -0.26 -6.92 5.12
CA PRO A 212 -0.37 -6.69 6.56
C PRO A 212 -1.51 -7.44 7.24
N LEU A 213 -2.52 -7.92 6.49
CA LEU A 213 -3.59 -8.74 7.05
C LEU A 213 -3.06 -10.12 7.46
N ALA A 214 -2.09 -10.66 6.70
CA ALA A 214 -1.46 -11.96 6.98
C ALA A 214 -0.20 -11.83 7.86
N ILE A 215 0.50 -10.70 7.76
CA ILE A 215 1.73 -10.38 8.50
C ILE A 215 1.49 -9.10 9.30
N PRO A 216 0.75 -9.15 10.42
CA PRO A 216 0.53 -7.99 11.28
C PRO A 216 1.77 -7.61 12.10
N GLU A 217 2.77 -8.50 12.17
CA GLU A 217 3.99 -8.31 12.95
C GLU A 217 4.89 -7.23 12.35
N ARG A 218 5.59 -6.48 13.22
CA ARG A 218 6.57 -5.45 12.83
C ARG A 218 8.01 -5.96 12.75
N ASP A 219 8.23 -7.21 13.15
CA ASP A 219 9.50 -7.92 13.07
C ASP A 219 9.24 -9.32 12.56
N HIS A 220 10.16 -9.83 11.74
CA HIS A 220 10.21 -11.25 11.40
C HIS A 220 11.66 -11.71 11.39
N ASN A 221 12.00 -12.57 12.34
CA ASN A 221 13.34 -13.14 12.47
C ASN A 221 14.44 -12.04 12.51
N GLY A 222 14.20 -10.92 13.20
CA GLY A 222 15.17 -9.82 13.29
C GLY A 222 15.26 -8.92 12.05
N MET A 223 14.39 -9.12 11.05
CA MET A 223 14.16 -8.13 10.01
C MET A 223 13.02 -7.21 10.42
N THR A 224 13.20 -5.91 10.24
CA THR A 224 12.11 -4.96 10.44
C THR A 224 11.08 -5.12 9.32
N VAL A 225 9.81 -5.28 9.67
CA VAL A 225 8.71 -5.35 8.70
C VAL A 225 8.05 -3.99 8.59
N VAL A 226 8.12 -3.40 7.39
CA VAL A 226 7.52 -2.11 7.06
C VAL A 226 6.26 -2.34 6.26
N ASP A 227 5.18 -1.82 6.81
CA ASP A 227 3.86 -1.81 6.22
C ASP A 227 3.57 -0.45 5.56
N PRO A 228 3.51 -0.39 4.21
CA PRO A 228 3.23 0.85 3.49
C PRO A 228 1.90 1.50 3.85
N ASN A 229 0.85 0.73 4.19
CA ASN A 229 -0.43 1.30 4.61
C ASN A 229 -0.29 2.03 5.95
N ARG A 230 0.47 1.47 6.90
CA ARG A 230 0.76 2.15 8.17
C ARG A 230 1.59 3.41 7.94
N ILE A 231 2.61 3.35 7.08
CA ILE A 231 3.43 4.54 6.78
C ILE A 231 2.57 5.64 6.14
N LEU A 232 1.70 5.26 5.19
CA LEU A 232 0.77 6.21 4.56
C LEU A 232 -0.22 6.80 5.57
N ALA A 233 -0.77 5.99 6.48
CA ALA A 233 -1.63 6.47 7.56
C ALA A 233 -0.91 7.51 8.44
N ARG A 234 0.32 7.20 8.88
CA ARG A 234 1.14 8.12 9.67
C ARG A 234 1.44 9.42 8.92
N ALA A 235 1.74 9.33 7.62
CA ALA A 235 1.98 10.50 6.77
C ALA A 235 0.72 11.40 6.61
N LEU A 236 -0.47 10.80 6.46
CA LEU A 236 -1.73 11.54 6.42
C LEU A 236 -1.98 12.29 7.73
N ILE A 237 -1.77 11.64 8.87
CA ILE A 237 -1.89 12.27 10.20
C ILE A 237 -0.87 13.41 10.33
N GLN A 238 0.40 13.15 9.99
CA GLN A 238 1.47 14.16 10.03
C GLN A 238 1.12 15.40 9.20
N ALA A 239 0.52 15.22 8.03
CA ALA A 239 0.16 16.31 7.13
C ALA A 239 -1.06 17.12 7.60
N VAL A 240 -2.00 16.51 8.33
CA VAL A 240 -3.26 17.15 8.74
C VAL A 240 -3.23 17.66 10.17
N ALA A 241 -2.63 16.90 11.08
CA ALA A 241 -2.62 17.16 12.51
C ALA A 241 -1.38 16.52 13.16
N PRO A 242 -0.17 17.11 12.99
CA PRO A 242 1.07 16.50 13.46
C PRO A 242 1.09 16.26 14.98
N GLY A 243 0.46 17.13 15.78
CA GLY A 243 0.33 16.94 17.24
C GLY A 243 -0.58 15.77 17.65
N LYS A 244 -1.30 15.17 16.71
CA LYS A 244 -2.14 13.99 16.90
C LYS A 244 -1.44 12.70 16.47
N LEU A 245 -0.21 12.73 15.95
CA LEU A 245 0.51 11.52 15.56
C LEU A 245 1.17 10.85 16.76
N LYS A 246 0.96 9.53 16.93
CA LYS A 246 1.70 8.73 17.92
C LYS A 246 3.19 8.64 17.58
N ILE A 247 4.03 8.61 18.61
CA ILE A 247 5.47 8.34 18.49
C ILE A 247 5.67 6.92 17.95
N LEU A 248 6.72 6.72 17.15
CA LEU A 248 7.03 5.44 16.45
C LEU A 248 7.20 4.26 17.40
#